data_AF-A0AAV8FRG9-F1
#
_entry.id   AF-A0AAV8FRG9-F1
#
_cell.length_a   1.000
_cell.length_b   1.000
_cell.length_c   1.000
_cell.angle_alpha   90.00
_cell.angle_beta   90.00
_cell.angle_gamma   90.00
#
_symmetry.space_group_name_H-M   'P 1'
#
loop_
_entity.id
_entity.type
_entity.pdbx_description
1 polymer ?
#
loop_
_entity_poly.entity_id
_entity_poly.type
_entity_poly.pdbx_seq_one_letter_code
_entity_poly.pdbx_strand_id
1 'polypeptide(L)'
;MDPTIYYSLKLTIFMLLSVLSTIASKPLVNNTYPKNSNYPPLPITCPIKVSEIPLIQYLIPYDDDSPRCTPMPPHINVPVFPYDRPPFHFALNLEFIEAEWFLHSALGIGLDEIAPELAHGGPPPIDGRKANLDEVTKRIITEFAYQEVSHIRYIEAVFGPIQRPLIDISRAHWAKLMNMALGYKLDPPFDPFIDSLHYMVASYVLPYIGLNGYTGANPNLDGYRSKRALAGLLSVESAQDAILRGWLFERLEEIVEPYNITVAVFTDKISQLRNRLAMCGIKDEGLIVPPELGAEMRICTN
;
A
#
# COMPACT_ATOMS: atom_id res chain seq x y z
N MET A 1 25.39 19.58 16.88
CA MET A 1 25.81 18.53 15.93
C MET A 1 24.54 18.03 15.26
N ASP A 2 24.52 18.06 13.93
CA ASP A 2 23.33 18.00 13.08
C ASP A 2 22.79 16.56 12.90
N PRO A 3 21.52 16.28 13.23
CA PRO A 3 20.92 14.94 13.14
C PRO A 3 20.49 14.51 11.72
N THR A 4 20.72 15.31 10.68
CA THR A 4 20.25 15.02 9.31
C THR A 4 21.17 14.11 8.48
N ILE A 5 22.38 13.77 8.97
CA ILE A 5 23.41 13.09 8.16
C ILE A 5 23.35 11.54 8.26
N TYR A 6 22.51 10.96 9.10
CA TYR A 6 22.48 9.50 9.32
C TYR A 6 21.61 8.66 8.36
N TYR A 7 20.93 9.27 7.38
CA TYR A 7 19.95 8.57 6.54
C TYR A 7 20.38 8.28 5.09
N SER A 8 21.65 8.48 4.74
CA SER A 8 22.17 8.07 3.44
C SER A 8 22.96 6.75 3.54
N LEU A 9 22.61 5.79 2.68
CA LEU A 9 23.33 4.55 2.38
C LEU A 9 23.13 3.29 3.25
N LYS A 10 22.11 3.23 4.13
CA LYS A 10 21.63 1.95 4.71
C LYS A 10 20.20 1.56 4.30
N LEU A 11 19.48 2.43 3.58
CA LEU A 11 18.03 2.34 3.37
C LEU A 11 17.57 1.14 2.51
N THR A 12 18.41 0.55 1.65
CA THR A 12 17.99 -0.60 0.82
C THR A 12 18.06 -1.95 1.56
N ILE A 13 18.68 -2.00 2.74
CA ILE A 13 18.75 -3.19 3.60
C ILE A 13 18.01 -2.96 4.94
N PHE A 14 17.72 -1.70 5.31
CA PHE A 14 17.05 -1.32 6.56
C PHE A 14 15.54 -1.06 6.48
N MET A 15 14.93 -0.95 5.30
CA MET A 15 13.45 -0.77 5.16
C MET A 15 12.63 -1.95 5.72
N LEU A 16 13.31 -3.00 6.18
CA LEU A 16 12.76 -4.17 6.84
C LEU A 16 13.32 -4.43 8.26
N LEU A 17 14.43 -3.80 8.66
CA LEU A 17 15.19 -4.19 9.85
C LEU A 17 15.79 -2.96 10.55
N SER A 18 14.95 -2.13 11.18
CA SER A 18 15.13 -1.64 12.56
C SER A 18 14.36 -0.33 12.81
N VAL A 19 13.37 -0.39 13.68
CA VAL A 19 13.08 0.71 14.62
C VAL A 19 13.03 0.07 16.00
N LEU A 20 14.11 0.18 16.78
CA LEU A 20 14.13 -0.22 18.18
C LEU A 20 14.12 0.99 19.10
N SER A 21 13.19 0.91 20.06
CA SER A 21 13.17 1.45 21.42
C SER A 21 13.07 2.97 21.64
N THR A 22 11.87 3.43 22.02
CA THR A 22 11.45 3.81 23.39
C THR A 22 10.00 4.33 23.29
N ILE A 23 8.98 3.79 23.96
CA ILE A 23 8.60 3.96 25.39
C ILE A 23 7.74 2.77 25.87
N ALA A 24 7.87 2.52 27.17
CA ALA A 24 7.41 1.45 28.05
C ALA A 24 5.93 1.00 28.07
N SER A 25 5.78 -0.32 28.18
CA SER A 25 5.01 -1.10 29.18
C SER A 25 3.49 -0.94 29.32
N LYS A 26 2.74 -1.98 28.90
CA LYS A 26 1.77 -2.74 29.73
C LYS A 26 1.30 -4.00 28.97
N PRO A 27 1.09 -5.15 29.63
CA PRO A 27 0.50 -6.33 28.99
C PRO A 27 -0.99 -6.07 28.77
N LEU A 28 -1.48 -6.23 27.54
CA LEU A 28 -2.92 -6.25 27.31
C LEU A 28 -3.48 -7.63 27.64
N VAL A 29 -4.38 -7.57 28.62
CA VAL A 29 -5.28 -8.54 29.21
C VAL A 29 -5.88 -9.54 28.21
N ASN A 30 -5.98 -10.80 28.64
CA ASN A 30 -6.78 -11.86 28.02
C ASN A 30 -8.23 -11.40 27.75
N ASN A 31 -8.55 -11.06 26.51
CA ASN A 31 -9.94 -10.93 26.09
C ASN A 31 -10.50 -12.32 25.82
N THR A 32 -11.23 -12.86 26.80
CA THR A 32 -12.11 -14.00 26.61
C THR A 32 -13.41 -13.48 25.99
N TYR A 33 -13.62 -13.74 24.70
CA TYR A 33 -14.91 -13.49 24.07
C TYR A 33 -15.93 -14.54 24.57
N PRO A 34 -17.14 -14.14 24.96
CA PRO A 34 -18.17 -15.09 25.34
C PRO A 34 -18.67 -15.85 24.10
N LYS A 35 -18.51 -17.17 24.11
CA LYS A 35 -19.16 -18.09 23.16
C LYS A 35 -20.66 -18.09 23.45
N ASN A 36 -21.47 -17.52 22.57
CA ASN A 36 -22.90 -17.83 22.53
C ASN A 36 -23.34 -18.00 21.08
N SER A 37 -23.31 -19.25 20.61
CA SER A 37 -23.75 -19.68 19.29
C SER A 37 -25.19 -20.16 19.37
N ASN A 38 -26.13 -19.42 18.78
CA ASN A 38 -27.44 -19.93 18.38
C ASN A 38 -28.00 -19.04 17.26
N TYR A 39 -27.50 -19.21 16.04
CA TYR A 39 -28.16 -18.73 14.84
C TYR A 39 -28.33 -19.89 13.86
N PRO A 40 -29.53 -20.10 13.30
CA PRO A 40 -29.75 -21.14 12.30
C PRO A 40 -29.02 -20.81 10.99
N PRO A 41 -28.61 -21.82 10.21
CA PRO A 41 -27.93 -21.60 8.94
C PRO A 41 -28.90 -20.97 7.92
N LEU A 42 -28.46 -19.91 7.24
CA LEU A 42 -29.18 -19.32 6.12
C LEU A 42 -28.86 -20.09 4.81
N PRO A 43 -29.83 -20.31 3.91
CA PRO A 43 -29.60 -21.02 2.66
C PRO A 43 -28.67 -20.24 1.73
N ILE A 44 -27.65 -20.93 1.21
CA ILE A 44 -26.72 -20.42 0.20
C ILE A 44 -27.35 -20.61 -1.18
N THR A 45 -27.95 -19.56 -1.74
CA THR A 45 -28.11 -19.40 -3.20
C THR A 45 -28.18 -17.90 -3.54
N CYS A 46 -27.18 -17.39 -4.28
CA CYS A 46 -27.20 -16.06 -4.88
C CYS A 46 -27.01 -16.17 -6.40
N PRO A 47 -28.06 -16.00 -7.21
CA PRO A 47 -27.89 -15.69 -8.61
C PRO A 47 -28.13 -14.19 -8.80
N ILE A 48 -27.06 -13.39 -8.83
CA ILE A 48 -27.13 -12.02 -9.38
C ILE A 48 -26.51 -12.07 -10.77
N LYS A 49 -27.34 -11.94 -11.81
CA LYS A 49 -26.86 -11.69 -13.17
C LYS A 49 -26.48 -10.21 -13.26
N VAL A 50 -25.20 -9.94 -13.48
CA VAL A 50 -24.69 -8.59 -13.78
C VAL A 50 -25.03 -8.26 -15.23
N SER A 51 -26.27 -7.89 -15.48
CA SER A 51 -26.69 -7.23 -16.71
C SER A 51 -27.94 -6.42 -16.36
N GLU A 52 -27.90 -5.11 -16.64
CA GLU A 52 -28.95 -4.11 -16.38
C GLU A 52 -28.74 -3.25 -15.10
N ILE A 53 -27.62 -2.52 -15.05
CA ILE A 53 -27.62 -1.22 -14.35
C ILE A 53 -27.76 -0.15 -15.44
N PRO A 54 -28.90 0.54 -15.56
CA PRO A 54 -29.01 1.66 -16.48
C PRO A 54 -28.13 2.81 -15.98
N LEU A 55 -27.29 3.35 -16.87
CA LEU A 55 -26.53 4.57 -16.68
C LEU A 55 -27.51 5.73 -16.40
N ILE A 56 -27.79 6.00 -15.13
CA ILE A 56 -28.52 7.20 -14.74
C ILE A 56 -27.51 8.34 -14.72
N GLN A 57 -27.50 9.09 -15.81
CA GLN A 57 -26.74 10.33 -15.96
C GLN A 57 -27.50 11.47 -15.26
N TYR A 58 -27.42 11.52 -13.92
CA TYR A 58 -27.79 12.74 -13.18
C TYR A 58 -26.67 13.76 -13.35
N LEU A 59 -26.70 14.51 -14.45
CA LEU A 59 -26.05 15.82 -14.52
C LEU A 59 -26.89 16.77 -13.64
N ILE A 60 -26.51 16.91 -12.37
CA ILE A 60 -27.03 17.98 -11.52
C ILE A 60 -26.45 19.30 -12.08
N PRO A 61 -27.27 20.28 -12.47
CA PRO A 61 -26.77 21.58 -12.89
C PRO A 61 -25.93 22.20 -11.76
N TYR A 62 -24.72 22.63 -12.07
CA TYR A 62 -23.86 23.36 -11.13
C TYR A 62 -24.47 24.75 -10.90
N ASP A 63 -25.09 24.94 -9.73
CA ASP A 63 -25.68 26.20 -9.30
C ASP A 63 -24.65 26.98 -8.45
N ASP A 64 -24.12 28.08 -9.00
CA ASP A 64 -23.06 28.91 -8.40
C ASP A 64 -23.56 29.70 -7.16
N ASP A 65 -24.88 29.73 -6.92
CA ASP A 65 -25.53 30.36 -5.77
C ASP A 65 -25.76 29.40 -4.57
N SER A 66 -25.26 28.16 -4.65
CA SER A 66 -25.34 27.23 -3.52
C SER A 66 -24.48 27.71 -2.34
N PRO A 67 -25.00 27.69 -1.08
CA PRO A 67 -24.23 28.11 0.07
C PRO A 67 -22.98 27.24 0.21
N ARG A 68 -21.81 27.84 -0.02
CA ARG A 68 -20.52 27.19 0.17
C ARG A 68 -20.38 26.81 1.64
N CYS A 69 -20.59 25.54 1.94
CA CYS A 69 -20.35 24.99 3.27
C CYS A 69 -18.86 25.12 3.58
N THR A 70 -18.47 26.17 4.31
CA THR A 70 -17.11 26.30 4.82
C THR A 70 -16.99 25.40 6.04
N PRO A 71 -16.01 24.47 6.08
CA PRO A 71 -15.79 23.67 7.28
C PRO A 71 -15.47 24.61 8.45
N MET A 72 -16.01 24.28 9.63
CA MET A 72 -15.67 25.02 10.85
C MET A 72 -14.14 25.04 11.05
N PRO A 73 -13.58 26.18 11.52
CA PRO A 73 -12.15 26.27 11.76
C PRO A 73 -11.72 25.24 12.81
N PRO A 74 -10.53 24.64 12.67
CA PRO A 74 -10.03 23.65 13.62
C PRO A 74 -9.78 24.31 14.99
N HIS A 75 -10.01 23.55 16.07
CA HIS A 75 -9.75 24.02 17.44
C HIS A 75 -8.30 24.49 17.64
N ILE A 76 -7.35 23.80 17.01
CA ILE A 76 -5.94 24.20 16.95
C ILE A 76 -5.68 24.73 15.54
N ASN A 77 -5.44 26.04 15.41
CA ASN A 77 -5.21 26.70 14.13
C ASN A 77 -3.73 26.68 13.71
N VAL A 78 -3.11 25.50 13.79
CA VAL A 78 -1.74 25.27 13.30
C VAL A 78 -1.83 24.29 12.12
N PRO A 79 -1.42 24.69 10.91
CA PRO A 79 -1.56 23.84 9.73
C PRO A 79 -0.65 22.61 9.79
N VAL A 80 0.62 22.81 10.12
CA VAL A 80 1.66 21.77 10.17
C VAL A 80 2.58 22.10 11.34
N PHE A 81 2.75 21.18 12.28
CA PHE A 81 3.76 21.31 13.32
C PHE A 81 5.14 20.87 12.79
N PRO A 82 6.25 21.39 13.34
CA PRO A 82 7.59 20.97 12.91
C PRO A 82 7.81 19.45 12.98
N TYR A 83 7.26 18.78 14.00
CA TYR A 83 7.35 17.33 14.18
C TYR A 83 6.36 16.52 13.33
N ASP A 84 5.41 17.16 12.63
CA ASP A 84 4.57 16.48 11.65
C ASP A 84 5.37 16.15 10.37
N ARG A 85 6.43 16.92 10.05
CA ARG A 85 7.17 16.78 8.78
C ARG A 85 7.93 15.45 8.64
N PRO A 86 8.71 14.99 9.64
CA PRO A 86 9.52 13.78 9.47
C PRO A 86 8.72 12.52 9.09
N PRO A 87 7.52 12.25 9.66
CA PRO A 87 6.66 11.17 9.17
C PRO A 87 6.31 11.26 7.68
N PHE A 88 6.00 12.46 7.17
CA PHE A 88 5.69 12.64 5.73
C PHE A 88 6.93 12.59 4.84
N HIS A 89 8.09 13.01 5.32
CA HIS A 89 9.35 12.80 4.59
C HIS A 89 9.73 11.32 4.53
N PHE A 90 9.45 10.55 5.58
CA PHE A 90 9.56 9.09 5.52
C PHE A 90 8.59 8.51 4.49
N ALA A 91 7.30 8.88 4.55
CA ALA A 91 6.28 8.44 3.59
C ALA A 91 6.66 8.77 2.15
N LEU A 92 7.22 9.96 1.90
CA LEU A 92 7.66 10.38 0.56
C LEU A 92 8.71 9.43 -0.06
N ASN A 93 9.51 8.72 0.75
CA ASN A 93 10.40 7.68 0.22
C ASN A 93 9.62 6.46 -0.30
N LEU A 94 8.49 6.12 0.31
CA LEU A 94 7.59 5.07 -0.15
C LEU A 94 6.91 5.50 -1.45
N GLU A 95 6.36 6.72 -1.49
CA GLU A 95 5.72 7.27 -2.70
C GLU A 95 6.65 7.24 -3.92
N PHE A 96 7.96 7.52 -3.74
CA PHE A 96 8.93 7.38 -4.84
C PHE A 96 9.08 5.92 -5.30
N ILE A 97 9.07 4.95 -4.40
CA ILE A 97 9.17 3.53 -4.76
C ILE A 97 7.93 3.11 -5.56
N GLU A 98 6.75 3.49 -5.08
CA GLU A 98 5.48 3.15 -5.72
C GLU A 98 5.34 3.83 -7.08
N ALA A 99 5.65 5.13 -7.17
CA ALA A 99 5.63 5.86 -8.43
C ALA A 99 6.55 5.22 -9.47
N GLU A 100 7.82 4.96 -9.12
CA GLU A 100 8.76 4.33 -10.06
C GLU A 100 8.33 2.92 -10.43
N TRP A 101 7.84 2.14 -9.47
CA TRP A 101 7.38 0.77 -9.70
C TRP A 101 6.20 0.73 -10.69
N PHE A 102 5.15 1.50 -10.45
CA PHE A 102 3.94 1.49 -11.28
C PHE A 102 4.19 2.16 -12.63
N LEU A 103 4.93 3.28 -12.69
CA LEU A 103 5.27 3.97 -13.94
C LEU A 103 6.07 3.07 -14.88
N HIS A 104 7.18 2.51 -14.38
CA HIS A 104 8.02 1.64 -15.21
C HIS A 104 7.22 0.43 -15.68
N SER A 105 6.45 -0.20 -14.80
CA SER A 105 5.76 -1.44 -15.14
C SER A 105 4.63 -1.25 -16.16
N ALA A 106 3.83 -0.19 -16.04
CA ALA A 106 2.72 0.07 -16.98
C ALA A 106 3.18 0.74 -18.28
N LEU A 107 4.08 1.73 -18.19
CA LEU A 107 4.43 2.61 -19.30
C LEU A 107 5.78 2.26 -19.92
N GLY A 108 6.74 1.79 -19.11
CA GLY A 108 8.13 1.55 -19.49
C GLY A 108 9.05 2.74 -19.25
N ILE A 109 8.53 3.79 -18.62
CA ILE A 109 9.22 5.06 -18.32
C ILE A 109 9.02 5.38 -16.84
N GLY A 110 9.94 6.13 -16.24
CA GLY A 110 9.90 6.48 -14.81
C GLY A 110 9.58 7.94 -14.55
N LEU A 111 9.79 8.37 -13.30
CA LEU A 111 9.52 9.75 -12.88
C LEU A 111 10.35 10.78 -13.66
N ASP A 112 11.55 10.40 -14.12
CA ASP A 112 12.45 11.27 -14.89
C ASP A 112 11.88 11.72 -16.25
N GLU A 113 10.89 11.00 -16.78
CA GLU A 113 10.20 11.41 -18.01
C GLU A 113 8.86 12.09 -17.71
N ILE A 114 8.13 11.60 -16.71
CA ILE A 114 6.77 12.06 -16.40
C ILE A 114 6.75 13.38 -15.63
N ALA A 115 7.66 13.55 -14.68
CA ALA A 115 7.72 14.69 -13.76
C ALA A 115 9.15 14.83 -13.18
N PRO A 116 10.17 15.10 -14.02
CA PRO A 116 11.58 15.13 -13.62
C PRO A 116 11.87 16.11 -12.48
N GLU A 117 11.07 17.18 -12.35
CA GLU A 117 11.19 18.15 -11.28
C GLU A 117 11.00 17.55 -9.88
N LEU A 118 10.22 16.48 -9.77
CA LEU A 118 9.91 15.81 -8.50
C LEU A 118 11.05 14.91 -8.01
N ALA A 119 12.02 14.57 -8.87
CA ALA A 119 13.18 13.81 -8.42
C ALA A 119 14.13 14.65 -7.56
N HIS A 120 14.05 16.00 -7.65
CA HIS A 120 14.95 16.95 -6.98
C HIS A 120 16.44 16.61 -7.15
N GLY A 121 16.81 16.16 -8.36
CA GLY A 121 18.17 15.73 -8.70
C GLY A 121 18.59 14.38 -8.10
N GLY A 122 17.67 13.58 -7.58
CA GLY A 122 17.90 12.20 -7.14
C GLY A 122 18.23 11.26 -8.31
N PRO A 123 19.00 10.18 -8.08
CA PRO A 123 19.37 9.25 -9.13
C PRO A 123 18.15 8.46 -9.64
N PRO A 124 18.15 8.02 -10.92
CA PRO A 124 17.12 7.13 -11.46
C PRO A 124 17.06 5.80 -10.69
N PRO A 125 15.90 5.10 -10.71
CA PRO A 125 15.80 3.76 -10.13
C PRO A 125 16.65 2.74 -10.90
N ILE A 126 17.10 1.71 -10.19
CA ILE A 126 17.86 0.60 -10.77
C ILE A 126 16.90 -0.36 -11.46
N ASP A 127 17.15 -0.57 -12.76
CA ASP A 127 16.53 -1.62 -13.60
C ASP A 127 14.99 -1.58 -13.61
N GLY A 128 14.40 -0.39 -13.68
CA GLY A 128 12.97 -0.21 -13.94
C GLY A 128 12.58 -0.74 -15.33
N ARG A 129 11.59 -1.63 -15.39
CA ARG A 129 11.17 -2.33 -16.61
C ARG A 129 9.67 -2.27 -16.81
N LYS A 130 9.27 -2.34 -18.08
CA LYS A 130 7.89 -2.59 -18.46
C LYS A 130 7.52 -4.04 -18.20
N ALA A 131 6.42 -4.25 -17.48
CA ALA A 131 5.85 -5.57 -17.24
C ALA A 131 4.96 -5.99 -18.42
N ASN A 132 4.85 -7.29 -18.65
CA ASN A 132 3.93 -7.86 -19.64
C ASN A 132 2.52 -7.98 -19.04
N LEU A 133 1.82 -6.86 -18.96
CA LEU A 133 0.48 -6.78 -18.38
C LEU A 133 -0.60 -6.97 -19.44
N ASP A 134 -1.67 -7.68 -19.09
CA ASP A 134 -2.92 -7.64 -19.85
C ASP A 134 -3.52 -6.23 -19.86
N GLU A 135 -4.46 -5.98 -20.78
CA GLU A 135 -5.01 -4.64 -21.02
C GLU A 135 -5.68 -4.04 -19.77
N VAL A 136 -6.43 -4.83 -19.02
CA VAL A 136 -7.16 -4.34 -17.84
C VAL A 136 -6.17 -4.03 -16.73
N THR A 137 -5.27 -4.96 -16.42
CA THR A 137 -4.24 -4.77 -15.39
C THR A 137 -3.37 -3.56 -15.73
N LYS A 138 -2.93 -3.42 -16.99
CA LYS A 138 -2.14 -2.25 -17.42
C LYS A 138 -2.86 -0.93 -17.16
N ARG A 139 -4.16 -0.84 -17.44
CA ARG A 139 -4.95 0.38 -17.22
C ARG A 139 -5.05 0.72 -15.73
N ILE A 140 -5.32 -0.26 -14.89
CA ILE A 140 -5.35 -0.10 -13.43
C ILE A 140 -4.00 0.41 -12.93
N ILE A 141 -2.90 -0.23 -13.32
CA ILE A 141 -1.55 0.15 -12.86
C ILE A 141 -1.13 1.51 -13.42
N THR A 142 -1.62 1.89 -14.60
CA THR A 142 -1.43 3.26 -15.12
C THR A 142 -2.12 4.30 -14.23
N GLU A 143 -3.32 4.02 -13.71
CA GLU A 143 -4.00 4.90 -12.77
C GLU A 143 -3.21 5.04 -11.47
N PHE A 144 -2.71 3.93 -10.92
CA PHE A 144 -1.87 3.95 -9.71
C PHE A 144 -0.62 4.80 -9.93
N ALA A 145 0.06 4.60 -11.05
CA ALA A 145 1.27 5.34 -11.38
C ALA A 145 1.07 6.87 -11.35
N TYR A 146 -0.06 7.37 -11.88
CA TYR A 146 -0.37 8.81 -11.84
C TYR A 146 -0.88 9.28 -10.47
N GLN A 147 -1.49 8.40 -9.67
CA GLN A 147 -1.85 8.68 -8.29
C GLN A 147 -0.59 8.89 -7.45
N GLU A 148 0.42 8.03 -7.58
CA GLU A 148 1.69 8.17 -6.83
C GLU A 148 2.47 9.43 -7.20
N VAL A 149 2.50 9.80 -8.49
CA VAL A 149 3.07 11.10 -8.91
C VAL A 149 2.33 12.26 -8.26
N SER A 150 1.00 12.12 -8.07
CA SER A 150 0.19 13.14 -7.40
C SER A 150 0.39 13.13 -5.88
N HIS A 151 0.64 11.99 -5.27
CA HIS A 151 1.00 11.88 -3.85
C HIS A 151 2.31 12.60 -3.56
N ILE A 152 3.35 12.37 -4.37
CA ILE A 152 4.64 13.08 -4.29
C ILE A 152 4.38 14.59 -4.33
N ARG A 153 3.70 15.10 -5.37
CA ARG A 153 3.35 16.53 -5.50
C ARG A 153 2.62 17.07 -4.27
N TYR A 154 1.67 16.29 -3.77
CA TYR A 154 0.83 16.70 -2.65
C TYR A 154 1.63 16.80 -1.35
N ILE A 155 2.48 15.81 -1.05
CA ILE A 155 3.35 15.83 0.13
C ILE A 155 4.34 16.98 0.02
N GLU A 156 4.99 17.17 -1.13
CA GLU A 156 5.94 18.28 -1.34
C GLU A 156 5.29 19.65 -1.14
N ALA A 157 4.06 19.83 -1.62
CA ALA A 157 3.32 21.08 -1.48
C ALA A 157 3.01 21.45 -0.02
N VAL A 158 2.86 20.44 0.86
CA VAL A 158 2.48 20.67 2.27
C VAL A 158 3.71 20.64 3.20
N PHE A 159 4.63 19.70 3.00
CA PHE A 159 5.73 19.40 3.91
C PHE A 159 7.11 19.77 3.36
N GLY A 160 7.17 20.21 2.11
CA GLY A 160 8.41 20.50 1.39
C GLY A 160 9.06 19.24 0.81
N PRO A 161 9.91 19.40 -0.21
CA PRO A 161 10.49 18.29 -0.95
C PRO A 161 11.63 17.59 -0.23
N ILE A 162 11.89 16.35 -0.66
CA ILE A 162 13.14 15.63 -0.41
C ILE A 162 13.71 15.15 -1.76
N GLN A 163 15.01 14.89 -1.80
CA GLN A 163 15.63 14.25 -2.96
C GLN A 163 15.17 12.80 -3.08
N ARG A 164 14.76 12.37 -4.29
CA ARG A 164 14.43 10.96 -4.56
C ARG A 164 15.62 10.07 -4.16
N PRO A 165 15.43 9.03 -3.32
CA PRO A 165 16.52 8.11 -2.97
C PRO A 165 16.88 7.19 -4.14
N LEU A 166 18.03 6.53 -4.06
CA LEU A 166 18.35 5.43 -4.97
C LEU A 166 17.45 4.23 -4.64
N ILE A 167 16.62 3.84 -5.60
CA ILE A 167 15.61 2.78 -5.46
C ILE A 167 16.01 1.60 -6.34
N ASP A 168 15.90 0.38 -5.82
CA ASP A 168 16.14 -0.85 -6.57
C ASP A 168 14.82 -1.58 -6.82
N ILE A 169 14.27 -1.43 -8.02
CA ILE A 169 13.06 -2.12 -8.49
C ILE A 169 13.40 -3.26 -9.46
N SER A 170 14.66 -3.71 -9.46
CA SER A 170 15.12 -4.77 -10.34
C SER A 170 14.40 -6.09 -10.04
N ARG A 171 14.32 -6.95 -11.06
CA ARG A 171 13.86 -8.34 -10.90
C ARG A 171 14.60 -9.06 -9.77
N ALA A 172 15.92 -8.85 -9.67
CA ALA A 172 16.74 -9.50 -8.64
C ALA A 172 16.36 -9.04 -7.23
N HIS A 173 15.93 -7.79 -7.07
CA HIS A 173 15.42 -7.27 -5.80
C HIS A 173 14.12 -7.97 -5.40
N TRP A 174 13.14 -8.03 -6.31
CA TRP A 174 11.86 -8.71 -6.07
C TRP A 174 12.02 -10.21 -5.81
N ALA A 175 12.94 -10.87 -6.51
CA ALA A 175 13.30 -12.26 -6.21
C ALA A 175 13.80 -12.45 -4.78
N LYS A 176 14.65 -11.55 -4.27
CA LYS A 176 15.12 -11.62 -2.88
C LYS A 176 13.99 -11.39 -1.88
N LEU A 177 13.08 -10.47 -2.16
CA LEU A 177 11.91 -10.20 -1.31
C LEU A 177 11.00 -11.43 -1.24
N MET A 178 10.68 -12.05 -2.38
CA MET A 178 9.87 -13.26 -2.41
C MET A 178 10.54 -14.44 -1.70
N ASN A 179 11.85 -14.60 -1.85
CA ASN A 179 12.60 -15.61 -1.10
C ASN A 179 12.52 -15.37 0.42
N MET A 180 12.53 -14.11 0.86
CA MET A 180 12.41 -13.76 2.28
C MET A 180 11.01 -14.03 2.83
N ALA A 181 9.98 -13.80 2.02
CA ALA A 181 8.58 -14.10 2.35
C ALA A 181 8.38 -15.61 2.50
N LEU A 182 8.83 -16.39 1.52
CA LEU A 182 8.69 -17.84 1.50
C LEU A 182 9.62 -18.56 2.50
N GLY A 183 10.75 -17.94 2.84
CA GLY A 183 11.77 -18.53 3.73
C GLY A 183 12.76 -19.47 3.03
N TYR A 184 12.73 -19.54 1.70
CA TYR A 184 13.67 -20.31 0.88
C TYR A 184 13.88 -19.65 -0.48
N LYS A 185 14.95 -20.04 -1.18
CA LYS A 185 15.26 -19.53 -2.51
C LYS A 185 14.41 -20.23 -3.57
N LEU A 186 13.66 -19.46 -4.36
CA LEU A 186 12.97 -19.92 -5.56
C LEU A 186 13.96 -20.24 -6.69
N ASP A 187 13.65 -21.29 -7.44
CA ASP A 187 14.37 -21.69 -8.66
C ASP A 187 13.34 -22.04 -9.76
N PRO A 188 13.21 -21.24 -10.82
CA PRO A 188 13.96 -20.01 -11.13
C PRO A 188 13.69 -18.86 -10.12
N PRO A 189 14.49 -17.78 -10.11
CA PRO A 189 14.19 -16.60 -9.30
C PRO A 189 12.85 -15.96 -9.70
N PHE A 190 12.10 -15.45 -8.71
CA PHE A 190 10.83 -14.75 -8.97
C PHE A 190 11.02 -13.58 -9.94
N ASP A 191 10.16 -13.51 -10.96
CA ASP A 191 10.19 -12.46 -11.96
C ASP A 191 8.81 -11.77 -12.05
N PRO A 192 8.67 -10.54 -11.53
CA PRO A 192 7.39 -9.84 -11.54
C PRO A 192 6.98 -9.33 -12.94
N PHE A 193 7.87 -9.38 -13.95
CA PHE A 193 7.62 -8.76 -15.25
C PHE A 193 7.06 -9.73 -16.30
N ILE A 194 6.90 -11.01 -15.97
CA ILE A 194 6.49 -12.07 -16.92
C ILE A 194 5.03 -11.95 -17.36
N ASP A 195 4.13 -11.71 -16.42
CA ASP A 195 2.69 -11.58 -16.65
C ASP A 195 2.01 -10.79 -15.53
N SER A 196 0.71 -10.52 -15.69
CA SER A 196 -0.09 -9.82 -14.69
C SER A 196 -0.14 -10.53 -13.34
N LEU A 197 -0.17 -11.86 -13.28
CA LEU A 197 -0.29 -12.60 -12.02
C LEU A 197 0.96 -12.39 -11.15
N HIS A 198 2.14 -12.57 -11.74
CA HIS A 198 3.43 -12.32 -11.10
C HIS A 198 3.55 -10.86 -10.66
N TYR A 199 3.14 -9.94 -11.52
CA TYR A 199 3.19 -8.53 -11.24
C TYR A 199 2.29 -8.13 -10.07
N MET A 200 1.05 -8.64 -10.03
CA MET A 200 0.09 -8.33 -8.98
C MET A 200 0.50 -8.96 -7.64
N VAL A 201 1.07 -10.18 -7.64
CA VAL A 201 1.66 -10.79 -6.43
C VAL A 201 2.83 -9.95 -5.88
N ALA A 202 3.69 -9.39 -6.74
CA ALA A 202 4.74 -8.47 -6.29
C ALA A 202 4.17 -7.15 -5.77
N SER A 203 3.24 -6.55 -6.52
CA SER A 203 2.62 -5.27 -6.17
C SER A 203 1.81 -5.34 -4.89
N TYR A 204 1.28 -6.52 -4.52
CA TYR A 204 0.60 -6.77 -3.25
C TYR A 204 1.40 -6.29 -2.04
N VAL A 205 2.72 -6.20 -2.13
CA VAL A 205 3.61 -5.73 -1.06
C VAL A 205 3.42 -4.25 -0.75
N LEU A 206 3.21 -3.39 -1.77
CA LEU A 206 3.48 -1.95 -1.67
C LEU A 206 2.39 -1.14 -0.96
N PRO A 207 1.13 -1.05 -1.45
CA PRO A 207 0.19 -0.06 -0.90
C PRO A 207 -0.13 -0.31 0.58
N TYR A 208 -0.08 -1.57 1.02
CA TYR A 208 -0.26 -1.91 2.43
C TYR A 208 0.87 -1.38 3.34
N ILE A 209 2.09 -1.20 2.82
CA ILE A 209 3.19 -0.57 3.57
C ILE A 209 2.91 0.92 3.71
N GLY A 210 2.47 1.60 2.65
CA GLY A 210 1.98 2.99 2.71
C GLY A 210 0.86 3.16 3.73
N LEU A 211 -0.18 2.32 3.64
CA LEU A 211 -1.31 2.27 4.57
C LEU A 211 -0.89 2.11 6.04
N ASN A 212 0.03 1.19 6.32
CA ASN A 212 0.57 1.00 7.67
C ASN A 212 1.39 2.21 8.14
N GLY A 213 2.17 2.81 7.24
CA GLY A 213 2.92 4.03 7.50
C GLY A 213 2.01 5.18 7.93
N TYR A 214 0.96 5.45 7.16
CA TYR A 214 -0.02 6.48 7.48
C TYR A 214 -0.79 6.16 8.75
N THR A 215 -1.32 4.94 8.90
CA THR A 215 -2.07 4.56 10.10
C THR A 215 -1.19 4.65 11.36
N GLY A 216 0.07 4.24 11.28
CA GLY A 216 1.04 4.32 12.37
C GLY A 216 1.51 5.74 12.69
N ALA A 217 1.57 6.64 11.71
CA ALA A 217 1.91 8.05 11.90
C ALA A 217 0.78 8.85 12.56
N ASN A 218 -0.49 8.46 12.32
CA ASN A 218 -1.67 9.22 12.71
C ASN A 218 -1.70 9.68 14.19
N PRO A 219 -1.36 8.84 15.20
CA PRO A 219 -1.37 9.28 16.61
C PRO A 219 -0.34 10.37 16.94
N ASN A 220 0.66 10.58 16.08
CA ASN A 220 1.77 11.52 16.29
C ASN A 220 1.61 12.84 15.53
N LEU A 221 0.48 13.04 14.82
CA LEU A 221 0.23 14.26 14.05
C LEU A 221 -0.73 15.20 14.78
N ASP A 222 -0.43 16.49 14.73
CA ASP A 222 -1.28 17.51 15.36
C ASP A 222 -1.87 18.53 14.38
N GLY A 223 -1.14 18.87 13.31
CA GLY A 223 -1.52 19.92 12.37
C GLY A 223 -2.80 19.59 11.61
N TYR A 224 -3.69 20.57 11.44
CA TYR A 224 -4.96 20.31 10.76
C TYR A 224 -4.77 20.00 9.26
N ARG A 225 -3.74 20.57 8.61
CA ARG A 225 -3.37 20.18 7.24
C ARG A 225 -2.66 18.83 7.24
N SER A 226 -1.85 18.54 8.25
CA SER A 226 -1.20 17.23 8.42
C SER A 226 -2.21 16.10 8.50
N LYS A 227 -3.22 16.23 9.37
CA LYS A 227 -4.32 15.24 9.52
C LYS A 227 -5.13 15.08 8.24
N ARG A 228 -5.43 16.20 7.55
CA ARG A 228 -6.11 16.15 6.25
C ARG A 228 -5.27 15.45 5.19
N ALA A 229 -3.98 15.72 5.15
CA ALA A 229 -3.07 15.11 4.19
C ALA A 229 -2.96 13.61 4.41
N LEU A 230 -2.74 13.19 5.66
CA LEU A 230 -2.72 11.78 6.04
C LEU A 230 -4.02 11.08 5.65
N ALA A 231 -5.18 11.67 5.95
CA ALA A 231 -6.47 11.08 5.63
C ALA A 231 -6.69 10.93 4.11
N GLY A 232 -6.26 11.92 3.32
CA GLY A 232 -6.34 11.87 1.86
C GLY A 232 -5.48 10.75 1.28
N LEU A 233 -4.20 10.72 1.65
CA LEU A 233 -3.23 9.72 1.16
C LEU A 233 -3.65 8.31 1.59
N LEU A 234 -3.94 8.11 2.88
CA LEU A 234 -4.44 6.84 3.42
C LEU A 234 -5.67 6.31 2.67
N SER A 235 -6.58 7.19 2.23
CA SER A 235 -7.78 6.76 1.50
C SER A 235 -7.47 6.21 0.11
N VAL A 236 -6.49 6.80 -0.60
CA VAL A 236 -6.11 6.36 -1.94
C VAL A 236 -5.33 5.06 -1.86
N GLU A 237 -4.37 4.99 -0.93
CA GLU A 237 -3.61 3.77 -0.60
C GLU A 237 -4.54 2.59 -0.27
N SER A 238 -5.56 2.85 0.56
CA SER A 238 -6.57 1.83 0.91
C SER A 238 -7.35 1.36 -0.31
N ALA A 239 -7.67 2.26 -1.26
CA ALA A 239 -8.38 1.90 -2.47
C ALA A 239 -7.50 1.08 -3.43
N GLN A 240 -6.22 1.42 -3.55
CA GLN A 240 -5.25 0.67 -4.36
C GLN A 240 -5.03 -0.72 -3.78
N ASP A 241 -4.82 -0.82 -2.46
CA ASP A 241 -4.70 -2.10 -1.77
C ASP A 241 -5.96 -2.96 -1.97
N ALA A 242 -7.16 -2.38 -1.84
CA ALA A 242 -8.41 -3.10 -2.06
C ALA A 242 -8.53 -3.64 -3.49
N ILE A 243 -8.08 -2.90 -4.51
CA ILE A 243 -8.06 -3.37 -5.91
C ILE A 243 -7.08 -4.54 -6.08
N LEU A 244 -5.86 -4.44 -5.54
CA LEU A 244 -4.88 -5.54 -5.59
C LEU A 244 -5.42 -6.78 -4.87
N ARG A 245 -5.96 -6.60 -3.66
CA ARG A 245 -6.56 -7.68 -2.86
C ARG A 245 -7.72 -8.32 -3.59
N GLY A 246 -8.66 -7.54 -4.12
CA GLY A 246 -9.81 -8.05 -4.87
C GLY A 246 -9.39 -8.84 -6.10
N TRP A 247 -8.43 -8.32 -6.89
CA TRP A 247 -7.94 -9.00 -8.08
C TRP A 247 -7.26 -10.35 -7.75
N LEU A 248 -6.46 -10.39 -6.69
CA LEU A 248 -5.79 -11.61 -6.23
C LEU A 248 -6.76 -12.57 -5.53
N PHE A 249 -7.80 -12.05 -4.88
CA PHE A 249 -8.81 -12.85 -4.18
C PHE A 249 -9.60 -13.74 -5.16
N GLU A 250 -9.93 -13.22 -6.34
CA GLU A 250 -10.57 -14.03 -7.40
C GLU A 250 -9.68 -15.18 -7.91
N ARG A 251 -8.39 -15.16 -7.59
CA ARG A 251 -7.35 -16.06 -8.11
C ARG A 251 -6.63 -16.84 -7.02
N LEU A 252 -7.19 -16.94 -5.81
CA LEU A 252 -6.53 -17.58 -4.66
C LEU A 252 -5.97 -18.97 -4.95
N GLU A 253 -6.69 -19.78 -5.73
CA GLU A 253 -6.33 -21.15 -6.09
C GLU A 253 -5.43 -21.25 -7.33
N GLU A 254 -5.22 -20.13 -8.05
CA GLU A 254 -4.37 -20.11 -9.24
C GLU A 254 -2.90 -20.37 -8.84
N ILE A 255 -2.24 -21.23 -9.60
CA ILE A 255 -0.83 -21.56 -9.40
C ILE A 255 0.02 -20.51 -10.08
N VAL A 256 0.94 -19.91 -9.32
CA VAL A 256 1.97 -19.01 -9.85
C VAL A 256 3.09 -19.88 -10.42
N GLU A 257 2.98 -20.21 -11.71
CA GLU A 257 3.98 -21.00 -12.43
C GLU A 257 5.31 -20.26 -12.56
N PRO A 258 6.47 -20.92 -12.47
CA PRO A 258 6.69 -22.37 -12.37
C PRO A 258 6.82 -22.90 -10.92
N TYR A 259 6.41 -22.13 -9.91
CA TYR A 259 6.75 -22.44 -8.51
C TYR A 259 5.89 -23.55 -7.90
N ASN A 260 4.76 -23.88 -8.53
CA ASN A 260 3.74 -24.77 -7.96
C ASN A 260 3.24 -24.30 -6.58
N ILE A 261 3.13 -22.97 -6.42
CA ILE A 261 2.64 -22.28 -5.22
C ILE A 261 1.41 -21.48 -5.63
N THR A 262 0.34 -21.54 -4.84
CA THR A 262 -0.87 -20.77 -5.15
C THR A 262 -0.74 -19.31 -4.74
N VAL A 263 -1.57 -18.44 -5.34
CA VAL A 263 -1.68 -17.03 -4.94
C VAL A 263 -1.97 -16.89 -3.44
N ALA A 264 -2.85 -17.74 -2.89
CA ALA A 264 -3.16 -17.73 -1.46
C ALA A 264 -1.92 -17.94 -0.57
N VAL A 265 -1.03 -18.87 -0.95
CA VAL A 265 0.21 -19.12 -0.20
C VAL A 265 1.20 -17.98 -0.35
N PHE A 266 1.36 -17.43 -1.56
CA PHE A 266 2.24 -16.28 -1.77
C PHE A 266 1.81 -15.08 -0.93
N THR A 267 0.53 -14.74 -0.98
CA THR A 267 -0.03 -13.58 -0.27
C THR A 267 0.05 -13.77 1.25
N ASP A 268 -0.29 -14.95 1.79
CA ASP A 268 -0.10 -15.27 3.21
C ASP A 268 1.36 -15.09 3.67
N LYS A 269 2.33 -15.55 2.86
CA LYS A 269 3.75 -15.43 3.17
C LYS A 269 4.26 -14.00 3.11
N ILE A 270 3.75 -13.20 2.17
CA ILE A 270 4.00 -11.75 2.10
C ILE A 270 3.43 -11.05 3.33
N SER A 271 2.21 -11.38 3.74
CA SER A 271 1.57 -10.81 4.94
C SER A 271 2.32 -11.16 6.23
N GLN A 272 2.77 -12.42 6.37
CA GLN A 272 3.63 -12.84 7.47
C GLN A 272 4.98 -12.12 7.45
N LEU A 273 5.55 -11.88 6.27
CA LEU A 273 6.74 -11.04 6.14
C LEU A 273 6.44 -9.64 6.67
N ARG A 274 5.40 -8.95 6.17
CA ARG A 274 5.01 -7.61 6.65
C ARG A 274 4.85 -7.53 8.15
N ASN A 275 4.16 -8.49 8.76
CA ASN A 275 3.98 -8.56 10.21
C ASN A 275 5.32 -8.68 10.96
N ARG A 276 6.24 -9.53 10.50
CA ARG A 276 7.56 -9.68 11.13
C ARG A 276 8.35 -8.36 11.14
N LEU A 277 8.24 -7.58 10.06
CA LEU A 277 9.00 -6.35 9.85
C LEU A 277 8.39 -5.17 10.59
N ALA A 278 7.05 -5.15 10.68
CA ALA A 278 6.31 -4.20 11.49
C ALA A 278 6.34 -4.54 12.99
N MET A 279 7.03 -5.61 13.37
CA MET A 279 7.28 -6.07 14.74
C MET A 279 6.01 -6.50 15.49
N CYS A 280 5.37 -5.59 16.22
CA CYS A 280 4.34 -5.95 17.20
C CYS A 280 2.93 -5.94 16.61
N GLY A 281 2.17 -6.97 16.97
CA GLY A 281 0.77 -7.13 16.57
C GLY A 281 0.62 -7.66 15.15
N ILE A 282 -0.63 -7.84 14.75
CA ILE A 282 -1.00 -8.21 13.39
C ILE A 282 -1.24 -6.90 12.64
N LYS A 283 -0.45 -6.65 11.61
CA LYS A 283 -0.64 -5.52 10.71
C LYS A 283 -1.44 -5.92 9.50
N ASP A 284 -1.19 -7.13 9.01
CA ASP A 284 -1.78 -7.68 7.81
C ASP A 284 -2.18 -9.14 8.03
N GLU A 285 -3.44 -9.46 7.82
CA GLU A 285 -3.94 -10.84 7.98
C GLU A 285 -3.86 -11.64 6.68
N GLY A 286 -3.54 -11.02 5.54
CA GLY A 286 -3.56 -11.66 4.24
C GLY A 286 -4.94 -11.70 3.60
N LEU A 287 -5.08 -12.47 2.52
CA LEU A 287 -6.37 -12.69 1.84
C LEU A 287 -7.20 -13.80 2.49
N ILE A 288 -6.52 -14.74 3.15
CA ILE A 288 -7.12 -15.89 3.82
C ILE A 288 -6.71 -15.89 5.29
N VAL A 289 -7.64 -16.28 6.15
CA VAL A 289 -7.40 -16.41 7.59
C VAL A 289 -8.02 -17.69 8.10
N PRO A 290 -7.50 -18.28 9.19
CA PRO A 290 -8.21 -19.34 9.90
C PRO A 290 -9.64 -18.90 10.26
N PRO A 291 -10.62 -19.82 10.30
CA PRO A 291 -11.99 -19.48 10.65
C PRO A 291 -12.09 -18.70 11.97
N GLU A 292 -11.21 -18.93 12.94
CA GLU A 292 -11.21 -18.26 14.23
C GLU A 292 -10.92 -16.75 14.15
N LEU A 293 -10.25 -16.31 13.08
CA LEU A 293 -9.91 -14.90 12.82
C LEU A 293 -10.81 -14.25 11.76
N GLY A 294 -11.59 -15.05 11.00
CA GLY A 294 -12.47 -14.50 9.97
C GLY A 294 -13.75 -13.87 10.53
N ALA A 295 -14.47 -13.16 9.66
CA ALA A 295 -15.64 -12.37 10.05
C ALA A 295 -16.68 -13.23 10.78
N GLU A 296 -16.93 -12.89 12.05
CA GLU A 296 -17.82 -13.62 12.97
C GLU A 296 -17.53 -15.13 13.09
N MET A 297 -16.32 -15.57 12.78
CA MET A 297 -15.94 -16.97 12.63
C MET A 297 -16.72 -17.75 11.57
N ARG A 298 -17.25 -17.07 10.54
CA ARG A 298 -18.11 -17.67 9.50
C ARG A 298 -17.44 -17.85 8.15
N ILE A 299 -16.36 -17.13 7.89
CA ILE A 299 -15.63 -17.14 6.61
C ILE A 299 -14.12 -17.25 6.88
N CYS A 300 -13.35 -17.80 5.95
CA CYS A 300 -11.89 -17.98 6.07
C CYS A 300 -11.10 -16.89 5.34
N THR A 301 -11.64 -15.66 5.32
CA THR A 301 -11.15 -14.53 4.51
C THR A 301 -11.26 -13.25 5.34
N ASN A 302 -10.40 -12.27 5.04
CA ASN A 302 -10.43 -10.93 5.65
C ASN A 302 -10.82 -9.85 4.62
#